data_AF-A0AAI9R8J2-F1
#
_entry.id   AF-A0AAI9R8J2-F1
#
_cell.length_a   1.000
_cell.length_b   1.000
_cell.length_c   1.000
_cell.angle_alpha   90.00
_cell.angle_beta   90.00
_cell.angle_gamma   90.00
#
_symmetry.space_group_name_H-M   'P 1'
#
loop_
_entity.id
_entity.type
_entity.pdbx_description
1 polymer ?
#
loop_
_entity_poly.entity_id
_entity_poly.type
_entity_poly.pdbx_seq_one_letter_code
_entity_poly.pdbx_strand_id
1 'polypeptide(L)'
;MVPSSRLVARIDFLGTGNAFSPPGRMHALALLDGSVLVDAPPTALVQLRRADISPANLKHLMITHWHADHIFGFPFILLERKYISDPESENALGVHLRPSGRELLSDLCRTGFPGSLDDALEDGVVWSESETGELAGTDWSFERFPVSHTPETDPHGYEFVHSSGFRLLHCGDSGPCEGIEQRAPNADVVLLEMGIPDFVDSPNHHTPSDAITFAQRHPHALVLVTHNFASATGAEVGFRMPDMPDSIIQLEDGDCLNIGDDGELSLQRNS
;
A
#
# COMPACT_ATOMS: atom_id res chain seq x y z
N MET A 1 -13.79 -25.93 -24.45
CA MET A 1 -12.94 -24.76 -24.19
C MET A 1 -13.64 -24.02 -23.06
N VAL A 2 -13.14 -24.16 -21.84
CA VAL A 2 -13.67 -23.40 -20.70
C VAL A 2 -13.34 -21.93 -20.99
N PRO A 3 -14.27 -20.98 -20.86
CA PRO A 3 -13.93 -19.56 -21.03
C PRO A 3 -12.79 -19.22 -20.07
N SER A 4 -11.78 -18.49 -20.54
CA SER A 4 -10.78 -17.89 -19.65
C SER A 4 -11.52 -17.03 -18.63
N SER A 5 -11.18 -17.14 -17.35
CA SER A 5 -11.70 -16.29 -16.28
C SER A 5 -11.55 -14.81 -16.68
N ARG A 6 -12.58 -14.01 -16.39
CA ARG A 6 -12.56 -12.58 -16.70
C ARG A 6 -11.94 -11.86 -15.51
N LEU A 7 -10.96 -11.00 -15.76
CA LEU A 7 -10.38 -10.13 -14.73
C LEU A 7 -11.46 -9.20 -14.14
N VAL A 8 -11.60 -9.20 -12.82
CA VAL A 8 -12.51 -8.30 -12.07
C VAL A 8 -11.78 -7.24 -11.26
N ALA A 9 -10.58 -7.53 -10.76
CA ALA A 9 -9.78 -6.58 -10.01
C ALA A 9 -8.28 -6.83 -10.24
N ARG A 10 -7.48 -5.80 -10.02
CA ARG A 10 -6.02 -5.82 -10.13
C ARG A 10 -5.39 -5.01 -9.00
N ILE A 11 -4.31 -5.54 -8.43
CA ILE A 11 -3.49 -4.84 -7.43
C ILE A 11 -2.06 -4.77 -7.94
N ASP A 12 -1.55 -3.56 -8.13
CA ASP A 12 -0.18 -3.30 -8.56
C ASP A 12 0.69 -2.89 -7.37
N PHE A 13 1.82 -3.57 -7.17
CA PHE A 13 2.79 -3.28 -6.10
C PHE A 13 3.93 -2.45 -6.67
N LEU A 14 3.75 -1.13 -6.74
CA LEU A 14 4.70 -0.26 -7.46
C LEU A 14 6.00 -0.01 -6.69
N GLY A 15 6.05 -0.37 -5.41
CA GLY A 15 7.26 -0.46 -4.62
C GLY A 15 7.06 -1.41 -3.44
N THR A 16 8.17 -1.95 -2.95
CA THR A 16 8.15 -3.07 -1.99
C THR A 16 9.21 -2.99 -0.91
N GLY A 17 9.98 -1.90 -0.85
CA GLY A 17 11.03 -1.67 0.13
C GLY A 17 10.53 -0.95 1.38
N ASN A 18 11.22 -1.14 2.51
CA ASN A 18 10.98 -0.39 3.73
C ASN A 18 11.53 1.05 3.67
N ALA A 19 11.50 1.76 4.79
CA ALA A 19 12.00 3.13 4.98
C ALA A 19 13.41 3.41 4.43
N PHE A 20 14.23 2.38 4.26
CA PHE A 20 15.62 2.53 3.79
C PHE A 20 15.77 2.34 2.27
N SER A 21 14.68 2.03 1.54
CA SER A 21 14.71 1.74 0.09
C SER A 21 15.90 0.84 -0.30
N PRO A 22 15.91 -0.42 0.16
CA PRO A 22 17.06 -1.30 -0.07
C PRO A 22 17.32 -1.48 -1.57
N PRO A 23 18.57 -1.85 -1.95
CA PRO A 23 18.97 -1.90 -3.35
C PRO A 23 17.98 -2.66 -4.23
N GLY A 24 17.50 -1.98 -5.28
CA GLY A 24 16.53 -2.53 -6.23
C GLY A 24 15.05 -2.40 -5.82
N ARG A 25 14.74 -1.84 -4.64
CA ARG A 25 13.37 -1.58 -4.18
C ARG A 25 13.15 -0.09 -3.89
N MET A 26 12.03 0.43 -4.35
CA MET A 26 11.45 1.72 -3.93
C MET A 26 10.56 1.49 -2.71
N HIS A 27 10.25 2.56 -1.97
CA HIS A 27 9.37 2.46 -0.79
C HIS A 27 8.02 1.81 -1.13
N ALA A 28 7.50 1.05 -0.18
CA ALA A 28 6.27 0.30 -0.32
C ALA A 28 5.08 1.20 -0.68
N LEU A 29 4.34 0.80 -1.71
CA LEU A 29 3.01 1.32 -2.01
C LEU A 29 2.25 0.28 -2.86
N ALA A 30 0.92 0.28 -2.74
CA ALA A 30 0.05 -0.56 -3.57
C ALA A 30 -0.98 0.30 -4.30
N LEU A 31 -1.43 -0.15 -5.47
CA LEU A 31 -2.42 0.54 -6.28
C LEU A 31 -3.51 -0.45 -6.71
N LEU A 32 -4.73 -0.23 -6.22
CA LEU A 32 -5.88 -1.06 -6.54
C LEU A 32 -6.59 -0.43 -7.74
N ASP A 33 -6.82 -1.24 -8.78
CA ASP A 33 -7.48 -0.90 -10.04
C ASP A 33 -7.04 0.45 -10.65
N GLY A 34 -5.74 0.72 -10.56
CA GLY A 34 -5.12 1.93 -11.13
C GLY A 34 -5.59 3.26 -10.52
N SER A 35 -6.39 3.26 -9.45
CA SER A 35 -7.07 4.48 -8.98
C SER A 35 -7.17 4.63 -7.46
N VAL A 36 -6.96 3.58 -6.66
CA VAL A 36 -6.90 3.65 -5.19
C VAL A 36 -5.46 3.37 -4.75
N LEU A 37 -4.73 4.42 -4.41
CA LEU A 37 -3.35 4.34 -3.96
C LEU A 37 -3.30 4.11 -2.44
N VAL A 38 -2.53 3.13 -1.98
CA VAL A 38 -2.23 2.90 -0.56
C VAL A 38 -0.82 3.40 -0.29
N ASP A 39 -0.73 4.42 0.55
CA ASP A 39 0.44 5.24 0.88
C ASP A 39 1.02 6.06 -0.28
N ALA A 40 1.66 7.17 0.08
CA ALA A 40 2.31 8.13 -0.81
C ALA A 40 3.77 8.36 -0.38
N PRO A 41 4.68 7.39 -0.61
CA PRO A 41 6.11 7.51 -0.28
C PRO A 41 6.81 8.63 -1.06
N PRO A 42 8.01 9.07 -0.64
CA PRO A 42 8.85 10.00 -1.41
C PRO A 42 9.08 9.57 -2.87
N THR A 43 9.05 8.26 -3.14
CA THR A 43 9.28 7.67 -4.46
C THR A 43 8.01 7.57 -5.32
N ALA A 44 6.82 7.93 -4.79
CA ALA A 44 5.52 7.65 -5.41
C ALA A 44 5.40 8.14 -6.86
N LEU A 45 5.85 9.37 -7.16
CA LEU A 45 5.76 9.89 -8.54
C LEU A 45 6.59 9.07 -9.54
N VAL A 46 7.78 8.61 -9.15
CA VAL A 46 8.63 7.78 -10.03
C VAL A 46 7.98 6.41 -10.23
N GLN A 47 7.41 5.85 -9.18
CA GLN A 47 6.70 4.58 -9.19
C GLN A 47 5.49 4.62 -10.13
N LEU A 48 4.64 5.64 -10.01
CA LEU A 48 3.48 5.87 -10.89
C LEU A 48 3.91 6.04 -12.36
N ARG A 49 4.97 6.82 -12.62
CA ARG A 49 5.49 7.01 -13.99
C ARG A 49 6.03 5.74 -14.62
N ARG A 50 6.71 4.88 -13.83
CA ARG A 50 7.19 3.57 -14.33
C ARG A 50 6.04 2.64 -14.72
N ALA A 51 4.90 2.80 -14.08
CA ALA A 51 3.67 2.07 -14.40
C ALA A 51 2.81 2.74 -15.48
N ASP A 52 3.25 3.87 -16.06
CA ASP A 52 2.48 4.70 -17.01
C ASP A 52 1.13 5.19 -16.42
N ILE A 53 1.13 5.52 -15.12
CA ILE A 53 -0.07 5.97 -14.39
C ILE A 53 0.05 7.46 -14.10
N SER A 54 -0.90 8.22 -14.65
CA SER A 54 -1.05 9.64 -14.35
C SER A 54 -1.57 9.85 -12.93
N PRO A 55 -0.98 10.74 -12.12
CA PRO A 55 -1.53 11.09 -10.82
C PRO A 55 -2.97 11.61 -10.87
N ALA A 56 -3.43 12.19 -11.98
CA ALA A 56 -4.84 12.58 -12.19
C ALA A 56 -5.82 11.39 -12.17
N ASN A 57 -5.35 10.18 -12.51
CA ASN A 57 -6.20 8.97 -12.54
C ASN A 57 -6.52 8.47 -11.12
N LEU A 58 -5.76 8.91 -10.12
CA LEU A 58 -6.01 8.56 -8.72
C LEU A 58 -7.32 9.19 -8.25
N LYS A 59 -8.22 8.35 -7.75
CA LYS A 59 -9.48 8.75 -7.12
C LYS A 59 -9.38 8.80 -5.61
N HIS A 60 -8.63 7.84 -5.03
CA HIS A 60 -8.46 7.74 -3.58
C HIS A 60 -7.00 7.51 -3.20
N LEU A 61 -6.58 8.13 -2.11
CA LEU A 61 -5.32 7.89 -1.40
C LEU A 61 -5.64 7.42 0.02
N MET A 62 -5.21 6.22 0.36
CA MET A 62 -5.37 5.58 1.66
C MET A 62 -4.04 5.69 2.42
N ILE A 63 -4.02 6.37 3.56
CA ILE A 63 -2.80 6.49 4.38
C ILE A 63 -2.83 5.48 5.51
N THR A 64 -1.77 4.70 5.69
CA THR A 64 -1.64 3.71 6.78
C THR A 64 -1.13 4.32 8.08
N HIS A 65 -0.17 5.24 8.03
CA HIS A 65 0.41 5.90 9.20
C HIS A 65 1.32 7.09 8.82
N TRP A 66 1.87 7.79 9.82
CA TRP A 66 2.58 9.06 9.62
C TRP A 66 4.10 8.96 9.38
N HIS A 67 4.65 7.78 9.11
CA HIS A 67 6.07 7.70 8.77
C HIS A 67 6.38 8.30 7.40
N ALA A 68 7.58 8.87 7.29
CA ALA A 68 8.01 9.64 6.14
C ALA A 68 7.95 8.83 4.84
N ASP A 69 8.36 7.57 4.88
CA ASP A 69 8.30 6.64 3.76
C ASP A 69 6.87 6.26 3.34
N HIS A 70 5.83 6.71 4.05
CA HIS A 70 4.43 6.47 3.68
C HIS A 70 3.70 7.75 3.25
N ILE A 71 4.19 8.94 3.60
CA ILE A 71 3.45 10.19 3.36
C ILE A 71 4.24 11.32 2.67
N PHE A 72 5.58 11.25 2.61
CA PHE A 72 6.37 12.39 2.09
C PHE A 72 6.30 12.60 0.58
N GLY A 73 5.68 11.69 -0.16
CA GLY A 73 5.32 11.87 -1.56
C GLY A 73 4.06 12.69 -1.78
N PHE A 74 3.20 12.86 -0.76
CA PHE A 74 1.91 13.53 -0.91
C PHE A 74 2.01 14.94 -1.51
N PRO A 75 2.93 15.83 -1.06
CA PRO A 75 3.07 17.16 -1.67
C PRO A 75 3.46 17.10 -3.15
N PHE A 76 4.26 16.11 -3.54
CA PHE A 76 4.68 15.93 -4.93
C PHE A 76 3.52 15.43 -5.80
N ILE A 77 2.66 14.53 -5.28
CA ILE A 77 1.44 14.10 -5.97
C ILE A 77 0.53 15.31 -6.21
N LEU A 78 0.25 16.13 -5.19
CA LEU A 78 -0.59 17.32 -5.35
C LEU A 78 0.01 18.35 -6.31
N LEU A 79 1.32 18.60 -6.22
CA LEU A 79 2.00 19.51 -7.14
C LEU A 79 1.90 19.04 -8.59
N GLU A 80 2.12 17.75 -8.84
CA GLU A 80 2.07 17.18 -10.18
C GLU A 80 0.65 17.24 -10.74
N ARG A 81 -0.37 16.90 -9.94
CA ARG A 81 -1.77 17.06 -10.32
C ARG A 81 -2.09 18.49 -10.69
N LYS A 82 -1.80 19.44 -9.80
CA LYS A 82 -2.11 20.86 -9.98
C LYS A 82 -1.49 21.48 -11.23
N TYR A 83 -0.25 21.12 -11.58
CA TYR A 83 0.46 21.82 -12.65
C TYR A 83 0.60 21.04 -13.95
N ILE A 84 0.44 19.72 -13.92
CA ILE A 84 0.75 18.84 -15.05
C ILE A 84 -0.47 18.01 -15.46
N SER A 85 -0.97 17.16 -14.57
CA SER A 85 -1.92 16.11 -14.99
C SER A 85 -3.40 16.51 -14.87
N ASP A 86 -3.73 17.46 -13.98
CA ASP A 86 -5.09 17.95 -13.72
C ASP A 86 -5.10 19.47 -13.42
N PRO A 87 -4.60 20.33 -14.33
CA PRO A 87 -4.43 21.76 -14.06
C PRO A 87 -5.74 22.53 -13.91
N GLU A 88 -6.84 21.98 -14.44
CA GLU A 88 -8.19 22.56 -14.30
C GLU A 88 -8.91 22.04 -13.03
N SER A 89 -8.26 21.18 -12.24
CA SER A 89 -8.79 20.59 -11.00
C SER A 89 -10.16 19.91 -11.20
N GLU A 90 -10.31 19.16 -12.29
CA GLU A 90 -11.58 18.48 -12.62
C GLU A 90 -11.79 17.22 -11.78
N ASN A 91 -10.71 16.65 -11.23
CA ASN A 91 -10.76 15.40 -10.49
C ASN A 91 -10.34 15.65 -9.04
N ALA A 92 -11.29 15.62 -8.12
CA ALA A 92 -10.97 15.67 -6.70
C ALA A 92 -10.32 14.35 -6.23
N LEU A 93 -9.30 14.44 -5.38
CA LEU A 93 -8.66 13.28 -4.74
C LEU A 93 -9.29 13.03 -3.37
N GLY A 94 -9.90 11.86 -3.18
CA GLY A 94 -10.33 11.41 -1.87
C GLY A 94 -9.11 11.02 -1.02
N VAL A 95 -8.84 11.71 0.08
CA VAL A 95 -7.73 11.38 0.97
C VAL A 95 -8.28 10.83 2.28
N HIS A 96 -8.03 9.53 2.50
CA HIS A 96 -8.54 8.74 3.61
C HIS A 96 -7.44 8.53 4.64
N LEU A 97 -7.66 9.07 5.83
CA LEU A 97 -6.64 9.20 6.87
C LEU A 97 -7.26 9.15 8.27
N ARG A 98 -6.47 9.14 9.35
CA ARG A 98 -6.98 9.25 10.73
C ARG A 98 -6.92 10.69 11.26
N PRO A 99 -7.65 11.04 12.34
CA PRO A 99 -7.70 12.40 12.87
C PRO A 99 -6.33 13.06 13.02
N SER A 100 -6.26 14.37 12.75
CA SER A 100 -5.02 15.17 12.65
C SER A 100 -4.23 15.00 11.35
N GLY A 101 -4.52 13.98 10.54
CA GLY A 101 -3.81 13.77 9.28
C GLY A 101 -4.01 14.89 8.25
N ARG A 102 -5.19 15.54 8.23
CA ARG A 102 -5.42 16.69 7.34
C ARG A 102 -4.46 17.84 7.65
N GLU A 103 -4.28 18.18 8.93
CA GLU A 103 -3.37 19.25 9.35
C GLU A 103 -1.93 18.87 9.02
N LEU A 104 -1.53 17.64 9.35
CA LEU A 104 -0.18 17.12 9.09
C LEU A 104 0.18 17.18 7.60
N LEU A 105 -0.69 16.65 6.71
CA LEU A 105 -0.43 16.65 5.28
C LEU A 105 -0.50 18.05 4.67
N SER A 106 -1.37 18.93 5.19
CA SER A 106 -1.42 20.33 4.77
C SER A 106 -0.13 21.07 5.13
N ASP A 107 0.40 20.86 6.34
CA ASP A 107 1.63 21.50 6.80
C ASP A 107 2.86 20.95 6.09
N LEU A 108 2.87 19.66 5.76
CA LEU A 108 3.88 19.07 4.89
C LEU A 108 3.89 19.75 3.51
N CYS A 109 2.72 20.01 2.92
CA CYS A 109 2.59 20.74 1.66
C CYS A 109 3.08 22.19 1.78
N ARG A 110 2.71 22.91 2.85
CA ARG A 110 3.17 24.29 3.10
C ARG A 110 4.67 24.37 3.35
N THR A 111 5.26 23.34 3.94
CA THR A 111 6.71 23.22 4.16
C THR A 111 7.45 22.94 2.86
N GLY A 112 6.98 21.96 2.07
CA GLY A 112 7.63 21.53 0.83
C GLY A 112 7.44 22.50 -0.34
N PHE A 113 6.27 23.12 -0.45
CA PHE A 113 5.89 24.03 -1.53
C PHE A 113 5.13 25.26 -1.03
N PRO A 114 5.80 26.18 -0.30
CA PRO A 114 5.15 27.34 0.30
C PRO A 114 4.33 28.17 -0.70
N GLY A 115 3.06 28.42 -0.37
CA GLY A 115 2.13 29.23 -1.17
C GLY A 115 1.75 28.63 -2.53
N SER A 116 2.08 27.35 -2.79
CA SER A 116 1.87 26.72 -4.09
C SER A 116 0.72 25.72 -4.13
N LEU A 117 0.24 25.22 -2.98
CA LEU A 117 -0.69 24.09 -2.88
C LEU A 117 -1.95 24.36 -2.03
N ASP A 118 -2.14 25.57 -1.50
CA ASP A 118 -3.26 25.85 -0.59
C ASP A 118 -4.63 25.67 -1.26
N ASP A 119 -4.79 26.14 -2.50
CA ASP A 119 -5.98 25.91 -3.33
C ASP A 119 -6.19 24.43 -3.68
N ALA A 120 -5.13 23.69 -4.01
CA ALA A 120 -5.22 22.25 -4.27
C ALA A 120 -5.65 21.45 -3.03
N LEU A 121 -5.26 21.87 -1.83
CA LEU A 121 -5.70 21.26 -0.57
C LEU A 121 -7.16 21.61 -0.21
N GLU A 122 -7.61 22.81 -0.57
CA GLU A 122 -8.96 23.31 -0.28
C GLU A 122 -10.01 22.76 -1.26
N ASP A 123 -9.71 22.80 -2.56
CA ASP A 123 -10.66 22.50 -3.63
C ASP A 123 -10.41 21.14 -4.29
N GLY A 124 -9.15 20.69 -4.32
CA GLY A 124 -8.72 19.47 -5.01
C GLY A 124 -8.74 18.20 -4.15
N VAL A 125 -9.00 18.31 -2.84
CA VAL A 125 -8.97 17.16 -1.91
C VAL A 125 -10.27 17.02 -1.14
N VAL A 126 -10.81 15.81 -1.12
CA VAL A 126 -11.93 15.41 -0.26
C VAL A 126 -11.39 14.58 0.90
N TRP A 127 -11.36 15.18 2.09
CA TRP A 127 -10.83 14.55 3.30
C TRP A 127 -11.83 13.58 3.95
N SER A 128 -11.38 12.39 4.32
CA SER A 128 -12.17 11.36 4.99
C SER A 128 -11.43 10.79 6.21
N GLU A 129 -12.03 10.93 7.40
CA GLU A 129 -11.56 10.37 8.67
C GLU A 129 -12.36 9.12 9.09
N SER A 130 -13.21 8.57 8.21
CA SER A 130 -14.13 7.48 8.56
C SER A 130 -13.42 6.14 8.67
N GLU A 131 -13.52 5.45 9.80
CA GLU A 131 -12.92 4.11 10.02
C GLU A 131 -13.40 3.03 9.04
N THR A 132 -14.55 3.22 8.41
CA THR A 132 -15.10 2.35 7.36
C THR A 132 -15.72 3.20 6.25
N GLY A 133 -15.78 2.69 5.03
CA GLY A 133 -16.47 3.38 3.95
C GLY A 133 -16.38 2.71 2.59
N GLU A 134 -17.22 3.18 1.67
CA GLU A 134 -17.15 2.85 0.25
C GLU A 134 -16.22 3.84 -0.46
N LEU A 135 -15.37 3.36 -1.36
CA LEU A 135 -14.49 4.21 -2.18
C LEU A 135 -15.26 4.62 -3.45
N ALA A 136 -15.96 5.76 -3.36
CA ALA A 136 -16.84 6.25 -4.41
C ALA A 136 -16.18 6.25 -5.81
N GLY A 137 -16.91 5.74 -6.80
CA GLY A 137 -16.42 5.62 -8.17
C GLY A 137 -15.47 4.44 -8.41
N THR A 138 -15.40 3.50 -7.47
CA THR A 138 -14.67 2.22 -7.58
C THR A 138 -15.57 1.07 -7.09
N ASP A 139 -15.08 -0.17 -7.20
CA ASP A 139 -15.74 -1.38 -6.70
C ASP A 139 -15.25 -1.79 -5.30
N TRP A 140 -14.51 -0.92 -4.60
CA TRP A 140 -13.87 -1.21 -3.32
C TRP A 140 -14.54 -0.51 -2.14
N SER A 141 -14.63 -1.22 -1.02
CA SER A 141 -14.86 -0.66 0.31
C SER A 141 -13.67 -0.96 1.21
N PHE A 142 -13.62 -0.28 2.36
CA PHE A 142 -12.55 -0.48 3.34
C PHE A 142 -13.06 -0.46 4.79
N GLU A 143 -12.33 -1.15 5.65
CA GLU A 143 -12.34 -1.03 7.10
C GLU A 143 -10.91 -0.85 7.61
N ARG A 144 -10.69 0.12 8.51
CA ARG A 144 -9.43 0.29 9.23
C ARG A 144 -9.38 -0.59 10.47
N PHE A 145 -8.18 -1.02 10.83
CA PHE A 145 -7.96 -1.70 12.09
C PHE A 145 -6.60 -1.37 12.71
N PRO A 146 -6.51 -1.32 14.04
CA PRO A 146 -5.25 -1.01 14.72
C PRO A 146 -4.25 -2.15 14.54
N VAL A 147 -2.98 -1.76 14.45
CA VAL A 147 -1.84 -2.68 14.31
C VAL A 147 -0.74 -2.35 15.32
N SER A 148 0.27 -3.22 15.45
CA SER A 148 1.32 -3.09 16.46
C SER A 148 2.56 -2.41 15.89
N HIS A 149 2.60 -1.09 15.97
CA HIS A 149 3.72 -0.27 15.52
C HIS A 149 3.86 1.00 16.37
N THR A 150 4.81 1.88 16.06
CA THR A 150 5.10 3.14 16.79
C THR A 150 3.83 3.97 17.01
N PRO A 151 3.28 4.06 18.23
CA PRO A 151 1.96 4.64 18.47
C PRO A 151 1.83 6.10 18.04
N GLU A 152 2.92 6.87 18.10
CA GLU A 152 3.00 8.27 17.69
C GLU A 152 2.71 8.48 16.20
N THR A 153 2.80 7.41 15.40
CA THR A 153 2.52 7.43 13.96
C THR A 153 1.08 7.06 13.62
N ASP A 154 0.27 6.74 14.62
CA ASP A 154 -1.14 6.40 14.46
C ASP A 154 -1.37 5.19 13.51
N PRO A 155 -0.68 4.05 13.73
CA PRO A 155 -0.63 2.99 12.74
C PRO A 155 -1.94 2.21 12.61
N HIS A 156 -2.24 1.79 11.39
CA HIS A 156 -3.35 0.89 11.07
C HIS A 156 -3.14 0.14 9.76
N GLY A 157 -3.84 -0.98 9.66
CA GLY A 157 -4.06 -1.69 8.41
C GLY A 157 -5.43 -1.36 7.82
N TYR A 158 -5.66 -1.87 6.61
CA TYR A 158 -6.91 -1.80 5.88
C TYR A 158 -7.36 -3.20 5.48
N GLU A 159 -8.62 -3.53 5.77
CA GLU A 159 -9.32 -4.61 5.08
C GLU A 159 -10.08 -4.00 3.91
N PHE A 160 -9.64 -4.30 2.69
CA PHE A 160 -10.30 -3.90 1.46
C PHE A 160 -11.20 -5.02 0.97
N VAL A 161 -12.43 -4.68 0.61
CA VAL A 161 -13.41 -5.64 0.07
C VAL A 161 -13.88 -5.16 -1.29
N HIS A 162 -13.67 -5.98 -2.31
CA HIS A 162 -14.14 -5.72 -3.67
C HIS A 162 -15.60 -6.18 -3.84
N SER A 163 -16.35 -5.58 -4.77
CA SER A 163 -17.76 -5.91 -5.04
C SER A 163 -17.99 -7.36 -5.51
N SER A 164 -16.93 -8.03 -6.00
CA SER A 164 -16.94 -9.49 -6.29
C SER A 164 -16.91 -10.37 -5.04
N GLY A 165 -16.63 -9.80 -3.86
CA GLY A 165 -16.44 -10.50 -2.60
C GLY A 165 -14.97 -10.77 -2.24
N PHE A 166 -14.02 -10.46 -3.13
CA PHE A 166 -12.58 -10.61 -2.86
C PHE A 166 -12.12 -9.68 -1.71
N ARG A 167 -11.28 -10.21 -0.80
CA ARG A 167 -10.80 -9.51 0.40
C ARG A 167 -9.28 -9.45 0.45
N LEU A 168 -8.75 -8.23 0.45
CA LEU A 168 -7.34 -7.94 0.69
C LEU A 168 -7.15 -7.38 2.10
N LEU A 169 -6.33 -8.03 2.91
CA LEU A 169 -5.87 -7.51 4.18
C LEU A 169 -4.50 -6.84 4.01
N HIS A 170 -4.47 -5.51 3.96
CA HIS A 170 -3.23 -4.71 3.92
C HIS A 170 -2.82 -4.33 5.34
N CYS A 171 -1.75 -4.92 5.86
CA CYS A 171 -1.40 -4.76 7.28
C CYS A 171 -0.75 -3.41 7.64
N GLY A 172 -0.22 -2.67 6.65
CA GLY A 172 0.65 -1.54 6.93
C GLY A 172 1.92 -1.99 7.66
N ASP A 173 2.60 -1.06 8.32
CA ASP A 173 3.71 -1.40 9.21
C ASP A 173 3.16 -1.91 10.55
N SER A 174 3.62 -3.09 10.95
CA SER A 174 3.21 -3.77 12.16
C SER A 174 4.18 -4.90 12.48
N GLY A 175 4.36 -5.20 13.76
CA GLY A 175 4.74 -6.54 14.22
C GLY A 175 3.53 -7.46 14.37
N PRO A 176 3.70 -8.73 14.79
CA PRO A 176 2.59 -9.65 15.01
C PRO A 176 1.58 -9.08 16.01
N CYS A 177 0.30 -9.03 15.65
CA CYS A 177 -0.74 -8.46 16.51
C CYS A 177 -2.10 -9.12 16.34
N GLU A 178 -2.95 -8.98 17.36
CA GLU A 178 -4.30 -9.57 17.37
C GLU A 178 -5.20 -9.00 16.28
N GLY A 179 -5.01 -7.72 15.91
CA GLY A 179 -5.82 -7.06 14.87
C GLY A 179 -5.70 -7.75 13.50
N ILE A 180 -4.50 -8.21 13.16
CA ILE A 180 -4.21 -8.99 11.94
C ILE A 180 -4.77 -10.42 12.10
N GLU A 181 -4.47 -11.08 13.21
CA GLU A 181 -4.87 -12.48 13.46
C GLU A 181 -6.40 -12.68 13.48
N GLN A 182 -7.17 -11.69 13.92
CA GLN A 182 -8.63 -11.75 13.91
C GLN A 182 -9.24 -11.62 12.50
N ARG A 183 -8.53 -10.98 11.56
CA ARG A 183 -9.02 -10.69 10.20
C ARG A 183 -8.53 -11.67 9.16
N ALA A 184 -7.31 -12.17 9.32
CA ALA A 184 -6.67 -13.13 8.41
C ALA A 184 -7.54 -14.36 8.05
N PRO A 185 -8.36 -14.95 8.95
CA PRO A 185 -9.22 -16.09 8.61
C PRO A 185 -10.24 -15.81 7.50
N ASN A 186 -10.60 -14.54 7.27
CA ASN A 186 -11.56 -14.15 6.25
C ASN A 186 -10.91 -13.57 4.98
N ALA A 187 -9.60 -13.29 5.00
CA ALA A 187 -8.91 -12.69 3.87
C ALA A 187 -8.56 -13.75 2.81
N ASP A 188 -8.70 -13.38 1.53
CA ASP A 188 -8.19 -14.18 0.42
C ASP A 188 -6.68 -13.95 0.25
N VAL A 189 -6.26 -12.70 0.44
CA VAL A 189 -4.86 -12.25 0.37
C VAL A 189 -4.52 -11.44 1.60
N VAL A 190 -3.36 -11.74 2.19
CA VAL A 190 -2.77 -10.94 3.26
C VAL A 190 -1.48 -10.34 2.75
N LEU A 191 -1.41 -9.01 2.73
CA LEU A 191 -0.21 -8.25 2.44
C LEU A 191 0.46 -7.85 3.76
N LEU A 192 1.50 -8.58 4.11
CA LEU A 192 2.26 -8.44 5.34
C LEU A 192 3.54 -7.63 5.09
N GLU A 193 3.94 -6.78 6.03
CA GLU A 193 5.27 -6.17 5.98
C GLU A 193 6.36 -7.19 6.35
N MET A 194 7.61 -6.89 6.01
CA MET A 194 8.79 -7.58 6.53
C MET A 194 9.94 -6.59 6.62
N GLY A 195 9.80 -5.63 7.53
CA GLY A 195 10.65 -4.45 7.66
C GLY A 195 12.00 -4.71 8.30
N ILE A 196 12.23 -5.87 8.92
CA ILE A 196 13.46 -6.20 9.65
C ILE A 196 13.87 -7.68 9.54
N PRO A 197 15.17 -8.01 9.65
CA PRO A 197 15.64 -9.40 9.73
C PRO A 197 15.43 -10.01 11.12
N ASP A 198 15.43 -11.35 11.21
CA ASP A 198 15.19 -12.10 12.47
C ASP A 198 16.14 -11.74 13.63
N PHE A 199 17.34 -11.23 13.33
CA PHE A 199 18.31 -10.87 14.38
C PHE A 199 18.07 -9.48 14.98
N VAL A 200 17.09 -8.72 14.48
CA VAL A 200 16.66 -7.44 15.05
C VAL A 200 15.48 -7.69 15.98
N ASP A 201 15.65 -7.35 17.26
CA ASP A 201 14.60 -7.49 18.27
C ASP A 201 13.72 -6.24 18.29
N SER A 202 12.54 -6.33 17.66
CA SER A 202 11.54 -5.26 17.67
C SER A 202 10.13 -5.86 17.60
N PRO A 203 9.19 -5.40 18.45
CA PRO A 203 7.79 -5.83 18.39
C PRO A 203 6.97 -5.06 17.33
N ASN A 204 7.59 -4.11 16.62
CA ASN A 204 6.90 -3.15 15.77
C ASN A 204 6.97 -3.50 14.26
N HIS A 205 7.68 -4.55 13.89
CA HIS A 205 7.83 -5.01 12.51
C HIS A 205 7.80 -6.54 12.46
N HIS A 206 7.33 -7.11 11.36
CA HIS A 206 7.41 -8.55 11.15
C HIS A 206 8.82 -8.95 10.70
N THR A 207 9.31 -10.04 11.25
CA THR A 207 10.52 -10.73 10.79
C THR A 207 10.20 -11.81 9.76
N PRO A 208 11.20 -12.37 9.06
CA PRO A 208 11.01 -13.56 8.24
C PRO A 208 10.32 -14.72 8.99
N SER A 209 10.75 -14.98 10.23
CA SER A 209 10.19 -16.04 11.06
C SER A 209 8.72 -15.79 11.42
N ASP A 210 8.35 -14.53 11.64
CA ASP A 210 6.96 -14.15 11.90
C ASP A 210 6.09 -14.40 10.68
N ALA A 211 6.53 -13.99 9.48
CA ALA A 211 5.81 -14.22 8.23
C ALA A 211 5.61 -15.72 7.96
N ILE A 212 6.65 -16.55 8.19
CA ILE A 212 6.57 -18.01 8.08
C ILE A 212 5.53 -18.58 9.04
N THR A 213 5.60 -18.18 10.31
CA THR A 213 4.68 -18.69 11.33
C THR A 213 3.24 -18.23 11.06
N PHE A 214 3.06 -17.01 10.58
CA PHE A 214 1.76 -16.48 10.18
C PHE A 214 1.16 -17.30 9.02
N ALA A 215 1.91 -17.54 7.95
CA ALA A 215 1.43 -18.33 6.81
C ALA A 215 1.08 -19.79 7.20
N GLN A 216 1.81 -20.38 8.14
CA GLN A 216 1.49 -21.71 8.68
C GLN A 216 0.15 -21.73 9.44
N ARG A 217 -0.22 -20.64 10.11
CA ARG A 217 -1.52 -20.50 10.81
C ARG A 217 -2.67 -20.24 9.83
N HIS A 218 -2.40 -19.59 8.70
CA HIS A 218 -3.40 -19.16 7.72
C HIS A 218 -3.14 -19.76 6.32
N PRO A 219 -3.11 -21.10 6.16
CA PRO A 219 -2.75 -21.74 4.90
C PRO A 219 -3.80 -21.58 3.79
N HIS A 220 -4.97 -21.03 4.10
CA HIS A 220 -6.03 -20.73 3.12
C HIS A 220 -5.78 -19.43 2.36
N ALA A 221 -5.04 -18.49 2.95
CA ALA A 221 -4.80 -17.18 2.36
C ALA A 221 -3.50 -17.17 1.56
N LEU A 222 -3.48 -16.42 0.46
CA LEU A 222 -2.23 -16.10 -0.23
C LEU A 222 -1.49 -15.02 0.57
N VAL A 223 -0.31 -15.36 1.11
CA VAL A 223 0.52 -14.42 1.86
C VAL A 223 1.53 -13.77 0.93
N LEU A 224 1.41 -12.44 0.80
CA LEU A 224 2.33 -11.58 0.06
C LEU A 224 3.13 -10.75 1.06
N VAL A 225 4.43 -10.60 0.83
CA VAL A 225 5.32 -9.80 1.67
C VAL A 225 5.80 -8.57 0.92
N THR A 226 5.63 -7.39 1.52
CA THR A 226 6.10 -6.08 1.06
C THR A 226 6.91 -5.38 2.16
N HIS A 227 7.23 -4.10 2.00
CA HIS A 227 8.01 -3.28 2.96
C HIS A 227 9.26 -4.04 3.44
N ASN A 228 9.98 -4.58 2.48
CA ASN A 228 11.03 -5.57 2.71
C ASN A 228 12.33 -4.85 3.09
N PHE A 229 13.03 -5.35 4.11
CA PHE A 229 14.40 -4.91 4.44
C PHE A 229 15.46 -5.41 3.47
N ALA A 230 15.17 -6.51 2.77
CA ALA A 230 16.09 -7.16 1.87
C ALA A 230 16.11 -6.48 0.50
N SER A 231 17.24 -6.62 -0.17
CA SER A 231 17.45 -6.12 -1.54
C SER A 231 16.61 -6.93 -2.54
N ALA A 232 16.30 -6.34 -3.68
CA ALA A 232 15.59 -7.03 -4.75
C ALA A 232 16.41 -8.19 -5.34
N THR A 233 15.72 -9.09 -6.04
CA THR A 233 16.33 -10.16 -6.83
C THR A 233 17.40 -9.60 -7.77
N GLY A 234 18.60 -10.20 -7.75
CA GLY A 234 19.72 -9.80 -8.61
C GLY A 234 20.55 -8.63 -8.08
N ALA A 235 20.19 -8.01 -6.96
CA ALA A 235 21.02 -6.99 -6.33
C ALA A 235 22.34 -7.61 -5.79
N GLU A 236 23.47 -6.97 -6.11
CA GLU A 236 24.80 -7.44 -5.70
C GLU A 236 25.19 -6.99 -4.27
N VAL A 237 24.47 -6.02 -3.72
CA VAL A 237 24.74 -5.38 -2.43
C VAL A 237 23.47 -5.30 -1.58
N GLY A 238 23.65 -5.14 -0.26
CA GLY A 238 22.56 -5.08 0.72
C GLY A 238 22.24 -6.44 1.34
N PHE A 239 21.16 -6.49 2.13
CA PHE A 239 20.71 -7.75 2.72
C PHE A 239 20.11 -8.66 1.65
N ARG A 240 20.40 -9.96 1.73
CA ARG A 240 19.80 -10.95 0.84
C ARG A 240 18.37 -11.23 1.27
N MET A 241 17.51 -11.53 0.30
CA MET A 241 16.18 -12.04 0.61
C MET A 241 16.31 -13.34 1.41
N PRO A 242 15.54 -13.49 2.50
CA PRO A 242 15.46 -14.74 3.23
C PRO A 242 14.84 -15.84 2.37
N ASP A 243 15.27 -17.08 2.61
CA ASP A 243 14.61 -18.26 2.04
C ASP A 243 13.25 -18.43 2.72
N MET A 244 12.18 -18.49 1.92
CA MET A 244 10.80 -18.61 2.38
C MET A 244 10.12 -19.83 1.77
N PRO A 245 9.14 -20.45 2.45
CA PRO A 245 8.28 -21.46 1.84
C PRO A 245 7.52 -20.91 0.62
N ASP A 246 7.22 -21.78 -0.35
CA ASP A 246 6.46 -21.41 -1.56
C ASP A 246 5.07 -20.80 -1.29
N SER A 247 4.53 -21.00 -0.08
CA SER A 247 3.27 -20.39 0.36
C SER A 247 3.36 -18.89 0.65
N ILE A 248 4.58 -18.33 0.68
CA ILE A 248 4.83 -16.91 0.91
C ILE A 248 5.53 -16.34 -0.31
N ILE A 249 4.96 -15.29 -0.88
CA ILE A 249 5.57 -14.60 -2.01
C ILE A 249 6.15 -13.29 -1.54
N GLN A 250 7.48 -13.17 -1.62
CA GLN A 250 8.16 -11.89 -1.48
C GLN A 250 7.95 -11.10 -2.76
N LEU A 251 7.18 -10.01 -2.68
CA LEU A 251 6.88 -9.14 -3.81
C LEU A 251 8.15 -8.43 -4.28
N GLU A 252 8.17 -8.02 -5.54
CA GLU A 252 9.16 -7.13 -6.14
C GLU A 252 8.45 -5.90 -6.72
N ASP A 253 9.19 -4.81 -6.89
CA ASP A 253 8.66 -3.59 -7.52
C ASP A 253 8.10 -3.91 -8.92
N GLY A 254 6.82 -3.58 -9.13
CA GLY A 254 6.10 -3.77 -10.39
C GLY A 254 5.37 -5.12 -10.51
N ASP A 255 5.46 -6.00 -9.51
CA ASP A 255 4.59 -7.17 -9.45
C ASP A 255 3.11 -6.73 -9.44
N CYS A 256 2.23 -7.56 -9.99
CA CYS A 256 0.79 -7.34 -9.88
C CYS A 256 0.01 -8.63 -9.63
N LEU A 257 -1.05 -8.51 -8.85
CA LEU A 257 -2.01 -9.57 -8.60
C LEU A 257 -3.27 -9.30 -9.42
N ASN A 258 -3.65 -10.27 -10.24
CA ASN A 258 -4.88 -10.28 -11.02
C ASN A 258 -5.92 -11.20 -10.33
N ILE A 259 -7.16 -10.72 -10.21
CA ILE A 259 -8.27 -11.42 -9.57
C ILE A 259 -9.33 -11.73 -10.63
N GLY A 260 -9.63 -13.01 -10.84
CA GLY A 260 -10.67 -13.50 -11.75
C GLY A 260 -12.08 -13.45 -11.15
N ASP A 261 -13.10 -13.42 -12.00
CA ASP A 261 -14.52 -13.49 -11.61
C ASP A 261 -14.92 -14.82 -10.97
N ASP A 262 -14.11 -15.86 -11.16
CA ASP A 262 -14.22 -17.17 -10.52
C ASP A 262 -13.43 -17.28 -9.21
N GLY A 263 -12.78 -16.20 -8.78
CA GLY A 263 -11.92 -16.15 -7.59
C GLY A 263 -10.50 -16.64 -7.83
N GLU A 264 -10.12 -16.97 -9.07
CA GLU A 264 -8.73 -17.33 -9.39
C GLU A 264 -7.78 -16.15 -9.15
N LEU A 265 -6.70 -16.39 -8.41
CA LEU A 265 -5.66 -15.43 -8.13
C LEU A 265 -4.44 -15.73 -9.00
N SER A 266 -3.99 -14.75 -9.78
CA SER A 266 -2.82 -14.89 -10.65
C SER A 266 -1.82 -13.76 -10.41
N LEU A 267 -0.66 -14.10 -9.87
CA LEU A 267 0.44 -13.16 -9.68
C LEU A 267 1.30 -13.09 -10.95
N GLN A 268 1.40 -11.91 -11.54
CA GLN A 268 2.32 -11.62 -12.63
C GLN A 268 3.55 -10.92 -12.04
N ARG A 269 4.72 -11.55 -12.21
CA ARG A 269 6.00 -11.04 -11.72
C ARG A 269 6.59 -10.03 -12.70
N ASN A 270 7.14 -8.94 -12.19
CA ASN A 270 7.95 -8.02 -13.00
C ASN A 270 9.30 -8.69 -13.29
N SER A 271 9.63 -8.85 -14.58
CA SER A 271 10.82 -9.54 -15.06
C SER A 271 11.89 -8.57 -15.54
#